data_AF-A0AA88L235-F1
#
_entry.id   AF-A0AA88L235-F1
#
_cell.length_a   1.000
_cell.length_b   1.000
_cell.length_c   1.000
_cell.angle_alpha   90.00
_cell.angle_beta   90.00
_cell.angle_gamma   90.00
#
_symmetry.space_group_name_H-M   'P 1'
#
loop_
_entity.id
_entity.type
_entity.pdbx_description
1 polymer ?
#
loop_
_entity_poly.entity_id
_entity_poly.type
_entity_poly.pdbx_seq_one_letter_code
_entity_poly.pdbx_strand_id
1 'polypeptide(L)'
;MEDTGWYKANMSMAQDLTWGQNLGCDFSQRSCHEWMELRTQRGESTHPFCDKVKRDPLETDCTDDRNSVALCNLVEYNTELPPIYQNFQSIPHISDRNVGFYGGSVSLADYCPYIQEFTWRSENVAIRGSQCLFAENNPAPEKNFALEKYGNNSRCIYHSGQWEERACKQSRQWQQWGSGCYEFKCHHGRLGIIVENHTYTCYYTGQEIAIRRYSSDWLHVGKIVCPSCQELCGGSRITNNRRALFCRTLIGWTADENVPIRTPKYLIEETRFNIPYCVTIS
;
A
#
# COMPACT_ATOMS: atom_id res chain seq x y z
N MET A 1 -23.27 -8.61 23.53
CA MET A 1 -24.43 -9.52 23.54
C MET A 1 -24.43 -10.46 24.74
N GLU A 2 -23.27 -10.93 25.21
CA GLU A 2 -23.21 -11.77 26.41
C GLU A 2 -23.55 -10.97 27.69
N ASP A 3 -23.05 -9.74 27.83
CA ASP A 3 -23.30 -8.89 29.00
C ASP A 3 -24.78 -8.49 29.21
N THR A 4 -25.62 -8.64 28.19
CA THR A 4 -27.06 -8.40 28.33
C THR A 4 -27.78 -9.58 29.01
N GLY A 5 -27.12 -10.73 29.15
CA GLY A 5 -27.64 -11.95 29.78
C GLY A 5 -28.49 -12.85 28.88
N TRP A 6 -28.76 -12.45 27.63
CA TRP A 6 -29.64 -13.17 26.71
C TRP A 6 -28.93 -14.32 25.97
N TYR A 7 -27.62 -14.23 25.77
CA TYR A 7 -26.83 -15.17 24.99
C TYR A 7 -25.48 -15.43 25.67
N LYS A 8 -24.84 -16.54 25.33
CA LYS A 8 -23.43 -16.80 25.67
C LYS A 8 -22.62 -16.83 24.37
N ALA A 9 -21.62 -15.96 24.23
CA ALA A 9 -20.86 -15.88 22.99
C ALA A 9 -19.88 -17.06 22.87
N ASN A 10 -19.81 -17.66 21.69
CA ASN A 10 -18.74 -18.61 21.40
C ASN A 10 -17.53 -17.85 20.85
N MET A 11 -16.63 -17.44 21.75
CA MET A 11 -15.44 -16.67 21.39
C MET A 11 -14.47 -17.42 20.46
N SER A 12 -14.57 -18.76 20.35
CA SER A 12 -13.74 -19.52 19.39
C SER A 12 -14.12 -19.26 17.92
N MET A 13 -15.29 -18.67 17.67
CA MET A 13 -15.76 -18.27 16.34
C MET A 13 -15.66 -16.76 16.10
N ALA A 14 -15.07 -16.00 17.04
CA ALA A 14 -14.89 -14.57 16.87
C ALA A 14 -13.98 -14.30 15.67
N GLN A 15 -14.41 -13.38 14.80
CA GLN A 15 -13.56 -12.88 13.73
C GLN A 15 -12.53 -11.92 14.31
N ASP A 16 -11.32 -11.93 13.74
CA ASP A 16 -10.28 -11.00 14.13
C ASP A 16 -10.64 -9.58 13.64
N LEU A 17 -10.74 -8.64 14.57
CA LEU A 17 -10.83 -7.21 14.29
C LEU A 17 -9.44 -6.60 14.41
N THR A 18 -8.85 -6.23 13.28
CA THR A 18 -7.50 -5.62 13.23
C THR A 18 -7.52 -4.15 13.63
N TRP A 19 -8.63 -3.45 13.42
CA TRP A 19 -8.79 -2.05 13.80
C TRP A 19 -8.59 -1.86 15.31
N GLY A 20 -7.63 -1.01 15.70
CA GLY A 20 -7.31 -0.74 17.10
C GLY A 20 -6.54 -1.86 17.81
N GLN A 21 -6.28 -2.99 17.16
CA GLN A 21 -5.62 -4.13 17.78
C GLN A 21 -4.17 -3.79 18.16
N ASN A 22 -3.83 -3.99 19.44
CA ASN A 22 -2.49 -3.71 19.98
C ASN A 22 -2.01 -2.25 19.82
N LEU A 23 -2.91 -1.28 19.60
CA LEU A 23 -2.56 0.14 19.47
C LEU A 23 -2.45 0.88 20.80
N GLY A 24 -2.78 0.22 21.91
CA GLY A 24 -2.61 0.72 23.28
C GLY A 24 -3.68 1.70 23.75
N CYS A 25 -3.60 2.11 25.02
CA CYS A 25 -4.58 2.99 25.63
C CYS A 25 -4.64 4.37 24.97
N ASP A 26 -3.48 4.90 24.54
CA ASP A 26 -3.40 6.21 23.88
C ASP A 26 -4.30 6.27 22.64
N PHE A 27 -4.44 5.18 21.87
CA PHE A 27 -5.33 5.10 20.72
C PHE A 27 -6.81 5.30 21.10
N SER A 28 -7.22 4.76 22.24
CA SER A 28 -8.61 4.80 22.71
C SER A 28 -8.96 6.02 23.57
N GLN A 29 -7.96 6.71 24.13
CA GLN A 29 -8.15 7.74 25.15
C GLN A 29 -7.73 9.13 24.70
N ARG A 30 -6.80 9.24 23.73
CA ARG A 30 -6.36 10.54 23.19
C ARG A 30 -7.08 10.83 21.87
N SER A 31 -6.95 12.07 21.38
CA SER A 31 -7.40 12.38 20.03
C SER A 31 -6.58 11.63 18.99
N CYS A 32 -7.17 11.36 17.82
CA CYS A 32 -6.47 10.69 16.74
C CYS A 32 -5.20 11.44 16.29
N HIS A 33 -5.22 12.76 16.31
CA HIS A 33 -4.04 13.57 15.99
C HIS A 33 -2.93 13.43 17.00
N GLU A 34 -3.23 13.56 18.29
CA GLU A 34 -2.22 13.42 19.33
C GLU A 34 -1.59 12.03 19.28
N TRP A 35 -2.40 11.00 19.02
CA TRP A 35 -1.89 9.65 18.80
C TRP A 35 -0.99 9.55 17.55
N MET A 36 -1.39 10.17 16.42
CA MET A 36 -0.56 10.21 15.20
C MET A 36 0.77 10.94 15.42
N GLU A 37 0.78 12.05 16.18
CA GLU A 37 2.00 12.78 16.52
C GLU A 37 2.96 11.92 17.35
N LEU A 38 2.46 11.24 18.38
CA LEU A 38 3.26 10.34 19.20
C LEU A 38 3.89 9.20 18.38
N ARG A 39 3.14 8.65 17.41
CA ARG A 39 3.62 7.61 16.49
C ARG A 39 4.69 8.15 15.55
N THR A 40 4.43 9.31 14.95
CA THR A 40 5.36 9.97 14.02
C THR A 40 6.68 10.32 14.71
N GLN A 41 6.64 10.82 15.95
CA GLN A 41 7.84 11.12 16.77
C GLN A 41 8.69 9.87 17.04
N ARG A 42 8.07 8.68 17.07
CA ARG A 42 8.75 7.38 17.23
C ARG A 42 9.18 6.76 15.91
N GLY A 43 8.88 7.39 14.76
CA GLY A 43 9.08 6.81 13.44
C GLY A 43 8.17 5.60 13.17
N GLU A 44 7.04 5.51 13.86
CA GLU A 44 6.04 4.46 13.70
C GLU A 44 4.96 4.88 12.70
N SER A 45 4.27 3.89 12.12
CA SER A 45 3.13 4.14 11.24
C SER A 45 1.99 4.84 11.98
N THR A 46 1.39 5.83 11.32
CA THR A 46 0.17 6.52 11.76
C THR A 46 -1.10 5.76 11.38
N HIS A 47 -0.99 4.62 10.70
CA HIS A 47 -2.13 3.77 10.42
C HIS A 47 -2.81 3.29 11.71
N PRO A 48 -4.15 3.32 11.78
CA PRO A 48 -5.06 3.48 10.63
C PRO A 48 -5.44 4.93 10.30
N PHE A 49 -5.04 5.89 11.14
CA PHE A 49 -5.32 7.31 10.91
C PHE A 49 -4.40 7.91 9.84
N CYS A 50 -4.78 9.06 9.29
CA CYS A 50 -4.02 9.71 8.22
C CYS A 50 -4.25 11.23 8.17
N ASP A 51 -3.31 11.97 7.59
CA ASP A 51 -3.34 13.44 7.49
C ASP A 51 -3.21 13.95 6.05
N LYS A 52 -3.33 13.05 5.07
CA LYS A 52 -3.14 13.37 3.65
C LYS A 52 -4.44 13.84 2.99
N VAL A 53 -4.46 15.08 2.53
CA VAL A 53 -5.57 15.62 1.71
C VAL A 53 -5.47 15.07 0.29
N LYS A 54 -6.62 14.70 -0.30
CA LYS A 54 -6.71 14.28 -1.71
C LYS A 54 -6.32 15.44 -2.63
N ARG A 55 -5.33 15.22 -3.49
CA ARG A 55 -4.80 16.21 -4.44
C ARG A 55 -4.66 15.58 -5.82
N ASP A 56 -4.43 16.42 -6.83
CA ASP A 56 -4.07 16.00 -8.19
C ASP A 56 -2.55 16.22 -8.38
N PRO A 57 -1.75 15.21 -8.76
CA PRO A 57 -2.13 13.81 -9.03
C PRO A 57 -2.52 13.04 -7.76
N LEU A 58 -3.49 12.14 -7.89
CA LEU A 58 -4.03 11.36 -6.78
C LEU A 58 -2.98 10.39 -6.23
N GLU A 59 -2.65 10.54 -4.95
CA GLU A 59 -1.76 9.65 -4.24
C GLU A 59 -2.57 8.67 -3.38
N THR A 60 -2.56 7.41 -3.79
CA THR A 60 -3.23 6.28 -3.13
C THR A 60 -2.35 5.65 -2.05
N ASP A 61 -3.00 4.97 -1.12
CA ASP A 61 -2.39 4.25 0.00
C ASP A 61 -2.84 2.78 0.00
N CYS A 62 -2.34 1.98 0.93
CA CYS A 62 -2.81 0.62 1.17
C CYS A 62 -3.54 0.54 2.52
N THR A 63 -4.56 -0.31 2.62
CA THR A 63 -5.10 -0.69 3.93
C THR A 63 -4.03 -1.40 4.78
N ASP A 64 -4.19 -1.40 6.11
CA ASP A 64 -3.25 -2.02 7.06
C ASP A 64 -3.01 -3.51 6.77
N ASP A 65 -4.04 -4.20 6.27
CA ASP A 65 -3.99 -5.62 5.89
C ASP A 65 -3.55 -5.84 4.43
N ARG A 66 -3.28 -4.75 3.69
CA ARG A 66 -2.96 -4.71 2.26
C ARG A 66 -3.98 -5.39 1.36
N ASN A 67 -5.22 -5.59 1.81
CA ASN A 67 -6.23 -6.20 0.98
C ASN A 67 -6.79 -5.24 -0.06
N SER A 68 -6.58 -3.92 0.10
CA SER A 68 -7.18 -2.91 -0.76
C SER A 68 -6.24 -1.73 -0.98
N VAL A 69 -6.34 -1.14 -2.17
CA VAL A 69 -5.90 0.23 -2.42
C VAL A 69 -6.89 1.17 -1.71
N ALA A 70 -6.39 2.21 -1.09
CA ALA A 70 -7.15 3.06 -0.19
C ALA A 70 -6.76 4.53 -0.35
N LEU A 71 -7.52 5.40 0.29
CA LEU A 71 -7.26 6.83 0.39
C LEU A 71 -7.51 7.29 1.81
N CYS A 72 -6.80 8.32 2.22
CA CYS A 72 -7.19 9.05 3.41
C CYS A 72 -8.57 9.70 3.17
N ASN A 73 -9.53 9.47 4.06
CA ASN A 73 -10.87 10.04 3.96
C ASN A 73 -10.98 11.46 4.54
N LEU A 74 -9.85 12.17 4.61
CA LEU A 74 -9.78 13.58 4.97
C LEU A 74 -10.37 14.45 3.84
N VAL A 75 -11.31 15.32 4.20
CA VAL A 75 -12.03 16.20 3.28
C VAL A 75 -12.10 17.62 3.83
N GLU A 76 -12.31 18.57 2.93
CA GLU A 76 -12.62 19.96 3.26
C GLU A 76 -14.15 20.12 3.39
N TYR A 77 -14.58 20.82 4.43
CA TYR A 77 -15.97 21.18 4.69
C TYR A 77 -16.23 22.64 4.27
N ASN A 78 -17.46 22.93 3.86
CA ASN A 78 -17.87 24.32 3.52
C ASN A 78 -17.96 25.24 4.75
N THR A 79 -18.01 24.65 5.95
CA THR A 79 -18.11 25.35 7.22
C THR A 79 -17.09 24.76 8.18
N GLU A 80 -16.55 25.59 9.05
CA GLU A 80 -15.62 25.16 10.07
C GLU A 80 -16.26 24.07 10.96
N LEU A 81 -15.50 23.02 11.27
CA LEU A 81 -15.94 21.97 12.17
C LEU A 81 -16.04 22.52 13.59
N PRO A 82 -16.98 22.03 14.42
CA PRO A 82 -17.01 22.36 15.84
C PRO A 82 -15.64 22.08 16.50
N PRO A 83 -15.19 22.89 17.48
CA PRO A 83 -13.85 22.74 18.06
C PRO A 83 -13.52 21.35 18.62
N ILE A 84 -14.53 20.61 19.09
CA ILE A 84 -14.37 19.23 19.59
C ILE A 84 -14.01 18.22 18.47
N TYR A 85 -14.28 18.54 17.20
CA TYR A 85 -14.00 17.73 16.02
C TYR A 85 -12.86 18.27 15.15
N GLN A 86 -12.24 19.39 15.56
CA GLN A 86 -11.05 19.91 14.91
C GLN A 86 -9.84 19.12 15.40
N ASN A 87 -9.61 17.97 14.76
CA ASN A 87 -8.59 17.03 15.20
C ASN A 87 -7.16 17.54 14.94
N PHE A 88 -6.94 18.44 13.98
CA PHE A 88 -5.60 18.81 13.52
C PHE A 88 -5.10 20.14 14.07
N GLN A 89 -3.80 20.20 14.41
CA GLN A 89 -3.09 21.47 14.60
C GLN A 89 -2.48 21.98 13.30
N SER A 90 -2.00 21.06 12.47
CA SER A 90 -1.47 21.35 11.14
C SER A 90 -1.78 20.19 10.20
N ILE A 91 -1.93 20.49 8.91
CA ILE A 91 -2.13 19.50 7.85
C ILE A 91 -1.14 19.83 6.74
N PRO A 92 -0.37 18.86 6.21
CA PRO A 92 0.56 19.12 5.12
C PRO A 92 -0.10 19.85 3.95
N HIS A 93 0.51 20.96 3.52
CA HIS A 93 0.07 21.80 2.40
C HIS A 93 -1.24 22.59 2.60
N ILE A 94 -1.79 22.60 3.80
CA ILE A 94 -2.94 23.44 4.18
C ILE A 94 -2.44 24.57 5.09
N SER A 95 -2.98 25.77 4.92
CA SER A 95 -2.67 26.89 5.81
C SER A 95 -3.33 26.67 7.18
N ASP A 96 -2.62 27.00 8.27
CA ASP A 96 -3.13 26.90 9.66
C ASP A 96 -4.50 27.56 9.86
N ARG A 97 -4.81 28.63 9.11
CA ARG A 97 -6.10 29.33 9.18
C ARG A 97 -7.28 28.51 8.66
N ASN A 98 -6.99 27.52 7.81
CA ASN A 98 -8.00 26.69 7.15
C ASN A 98 -8.11 25.30 7.79
N VAL A 99 -7.23 24.93 8.74
CA VAL A 99 -7.20 23.58 9.33
C VAL A 99 -8.54 23.20 9.98
N GLY A 100 -9.23 24.15 10.61
CA GLY A 100 -10.55 23.92 11.21
C GLY A 100 -11.65 23.50 10.23
N PHE A 101 -11.44 23.65 8.92
CA PHE A 101 -12.36 23.20 7.86
C PHE A 101 -12.09 21.76 7.41
N TYR A 102 -11.08 21.09 7.94
CA TYR A 102 -10.68 19.75 7.51
C TYR A 102 -10.96 18.71 8.59
N GLY A 103 -11.52 17.58 8.16
CA GLY A 103 -11.74 16.42 9.02
C GLY A 103 -12.07 15.16 8.20
N GLY A 104 -12.13 14.02 8.88
CA GLY A 104 -12.60 12.77 8.29
C GLY A 104 -14.04 12.91 7.79
N SER A 105 -14.37 12.24 6.70
CA SER A 105 -15.70 12.28 6.07
C SER A 105 -16.80 11.52 6.84
N VAL A 106 -16.43 10.79 7.90
CA VAL A 106 -17.33 9.91 8.66
C VAL A 106 -17.53 10.47 10.07
N SER A 107 -18.74 10.96 10.35
CA SER A 107 -19.07 11.55 11.66
C SER A 107 -19.07 10.52 12.81
N LEU A 108 -19.36 9.25 12.53
CA LEU A 108 -19.27 8.16 13.53
C LEU A 108 -17.85 7.89 14.02
N ALA A 109 -16.84 8.41 13.32
CA ALA A 109 -15.44 8.33 13.71
C ALA A 109 -14.97 9.67 14.31
N ASP A 110 -15.86 10.49 14.86
CA ASP A 110 -15.56 11.80 15.45
C ASP A 110 -14.73 12.71 14.53
N TYR A 111 -14.98 12.62 13.22
CA TYR A 111 -14.23 13.31 12.17
C TYR A 111 -12.71 13.03 12.21
N CYS A 112 -12.27 11.94 12.84
CA CYS A 112 -10.91 11.44 12.72
C CYS A 112 -10.74 10.79 11.35
N PRO A 113 -9.85 11.31 10.49
CA PRO A 113 -9.61 10.69 9.20
C PRO A 113 -8.77 9.42 9.32
N TYR A 114 -9.09 8.46 8.47
CA TYR A 114 -8.45 7.16 8.41
C TYR A 114 -8.35 6.67 6.97
N ILE A 115 -7.49 5.66 6.79
CA ILE A 115 -7.27 5.01 5.50
C ILE A 115 -8.52 4.19 5.15
N GLN A 116 -9.19 4.57 4.07
CA GLN A 116 -10.47 4.04 3.67
C GLN A 116 -10.43 3.50 2.24
N GLU A 117 -11.04 2.34 2.04
CA GLU A 117 -11.31 1.80 0.71
C GLU A 117 -12.22 2.73 -0.10
N PHE A 118 -12.15 2.62 -1.42
CA PHE A 118 -12.99 3.43 -2.29
C PHE A 118 -13.41 2.66 -3.55
N THR A 119 -14.27 3.30 -4.33
CA THR A 119 -14.69 2.80 -5.64
C THR A 119 -14.19 3.77 -6.70
N TRP A 120 -13.50 3.24 -7.70
CA TRP A 120 -13.12 3.98 -8.89
C TRP A 120 -14.36 4.41 -9.64
N ARG A 121 -14.48 5.70 -9.94
CA ARG A 121 -15.61 6.27 -10.67
C ARG A 121 -15.13 7.04 -11.89
N SER A 122 -15.92 7.01 -12.96
CA SER A 122 -15.78 7.89 -14.13
C SER A 122 -17.14 8.49 -14.42
N GLU A 123 -17.21 9.82 -14.56
CA GLU A 123 -18.48 10.54 -14.80
C GLU A 123 -19.60 10.14 -13.81
N ASN A 124 -19.22 9.98 -12.53
CA ASN A 124 -20.06 9.52 -11.41
C ASN A 124 -20.53 8.06 -11.44
N VAL A 125 -20.19 7.30 -12.48
CA VAL A 125 -20.49 5.86 -12.59
C VAL A 125 -19.37 5.05 -11.94
N ALA A 126 -19.73 4.11 -11.06
CA ALA A 126 -18.79 3.17 -10.48
C ALA A 126 -18.25 2.21 -11.56
N ILE A 127 -16.93 2.16 -11.72
CA ILE A 127 -16.25 1.28 -12.67
C ILE A 127 -15.78 0.01 -11.97
N ARG A 128 -15.09 0.14 -10.85
CA ARG A 128 -14.48 -0.98 -10.11
C ARG A 128 -14.20 -0.62 -8.65
N GLY A 129 -14.17 -1.61 -7.76
CA GLY A 129 -13.72 -1.44 -6.38
C GLY A 129 -12.21 -1.33 -6.26
N SER A 130 -11.71 -1.03 -5.06
CA SER A 130 -10.27 -0.93 -4.77
C SER A 130 -9.69 -2.17 -4.06
N GLN A 131 -10.52 -3.17 -3.74
CA GLN A 131 -10.08 -4.40 -3.08
C GLN A 131 -9.32 -5.30 -4.04
N CYS A 132 -8.07 -5.62 -3.71
CA CYS A 132 -7.13 -6.39 -4.51
C CYS A 132 -7.58 -7.85 -4.72
N LEU A 133 -8.37 -8.39 -3.80
CA LEU A 133 -8.77 -9.81 -3.80
C LEU A 133 -9.77 -10.18 -4.91
N PHE A 134 -10.53 -9.19 -5.42
CA PHE A 134 -11.60 -9.43 -6.39
C PHE A 134 -11.10 -9.25 -7.82
N ALA A 135 -11.16 -10.33 -8.61
CA ALA A 135 -10.67 -10.33 -9.99
C ALA A 135 -11.48 -9.38 -10.90
N GLU A 136 -12.73 -9.09 -10.55
CA GLU A 136 -13.61 -8.15 -11.25
C GLU A 136 -13.07 -6.71 -11.18
N ASN A 137 -12.18 -6.41 -10.23
CA ASN A 137 -11.54 -5.09 -10.08
C ASN A 137 -10.30 -4.91 -10.95
N ASN A 138 -9.95 -5.86 -11.82
CA ASN A 138 -8.83 -5.68 -12.76
C ASN A 138 -9.07 -4.46 -13.68
N PRO A 139 -8.08 -3.56 -13.85
CA PRO A 139 -8.19 -2.49 -14.83
C PRO A 139 -8.28 -3.07 -16.25
N ALA A 140 -8.98 -2.37 -17.14
CA ALA A 140 -8.92 -2.67 -18.57
C ALA A 140 -7.47 -2.52 -19.08
N PRO A 141 -6.98 -3.39 -19.99
CA PRO A 141 -5.58 -3.39 -20.42
C PRO A 141 -5.06 -2.03 -20.89
N GLU A 142 -5.88 -1.27 -21.62
CA GLU A 142 -5.55 0.06 -22.14
C GLU A 142 -5.49 1.17 -21.07
N LYS A 143 -5.90 0.85 -19.84
CA LYS A 143 -5.85 1.74 -18.67
C LYS A 143 -5.00 1.16 -17.53
N ASN A 144 -4.23 0.10 -17.78
CA ASN A 144 -3.43 -0.59 -16.77
C ASN A 144 -1.95 -0.15 -16.78
N PHE A 145 -1.72 1.15 -16.60
CA PHE A 145 -0.39 1.77 -16.68
C PHE A 145 0.61 1.15 -15.70
N ALA A 146 0.13 0.79 -14.50
CA ALA A 146 0.95 0.22 -13.43
C ALA A 146 1.06 -1.31 -13.48
N LEU A 147 0.51 -1.96 -14.52
CA LEU A 147 0.51 -3.42 -14.65
C LEU A 147 -0.08 -4.13 -13.42
N GLU A 148 -1.13 -3.53 -12.84
CA GLU A 148 -1.84 -4.07 -11.70
C GLU A 148 -2.50 -5.41 -12.05
N LYS A 149 -2.60 -6.29 -11.07
CA LYS A 149 -3.33 -7.54 -11.18
C LYS A 149 -4.12 -7.80 -9.90
N TYR A 150 -5.43 -7.91 -10.04
CA TYR A 150 -6.37 -8.22 -8.97
C TYR A 150 -6.75 -9.70 -9.01
N GLY A 151 -6.92 -10.30 -7.83
CA GLY A 151 -7.23 -11.71 -7.66
C GLY A 151 -6.92 -12.20 -6.24
N ASN A 152 -7.26 -13.45 -5.95
CA ASN A 152 -7.21 -14.00 -4.58
C ASN A 152 -5.81 -13.94 -3.93
N ASN A 153 -4.75 -13.96 -4.75
CA ASN A 153 -3.34 -13.85 -4.31
C ASN A 153 -2.74 -12.47 -4.54
N SER A 154 -3.58 -11.44 -4.69
CA SER A 154 -3.14 -10.07 -4.85
C SER A 154 -3.21 -9.28 -3.55
N ARG A 155 -2.27 -8.36 -3.38
CA ARG A 155 -2.19 -7.43 -2.25
C ARG A 155 -1.78 -6.06 -2.74
N CYS A 156 -2.12 -5.04 -1.95
CA CYS A 156 -1.75 -3.67 -2.19
C CYS A 156 -0.26 -3.46 -1.86
N ILE A 157 0.49 -2.98 -2.86
CA ILE A 157 1.92 -2.69 -2.80
C ILE A 157 2.11 -1.20 -3.08
N TYR A 158 3.00 -0.57 -2.31
CA TYR A 158 3.32 0.83 -2.47
C TYR A 158 4.17 1.10 -3.73
N HIS A 159 4.05 2.31 -4.27
CA HIS A 159 4.88 2.84 -5.34
C HIS A 159 5.74 3.99 -4.79
N SER A 160 7.02 4.06 -5.18
CA SER A 160 7.89 5.20 -4.81
C SER A 160 7.90 6.32 -5.86
N GLY A 161 6.92 6.34 -6.76
CA GLY A 161 6.75 7.36 -7.79
C GLY A 161 5.64 7.04 -8.77
N GLN A 162 5.44 7.92 -9.75
CA GLN A 162 4.46 7.74 -10.81
C GLN A 162 4.90 6.67 -11.82
N TRP A 163 3.91 5.95 -12.36
CA TRP A 163 4.11 5.04 -13.48
C TRP A 163 3.99 5.80 -14.81
N GLU A 164 4.82 5.42 -15.76
CA GLU A 164 4.86 5.98 -17.10
C GLU A 164 4.75 4.89 -18.17
N GLU A 165 4.03 5.18 -19.24
CA GLU A 165 4.06 4.40 -20.47
C GLU A 165 4.80 5.18 -21.56
N ARG A 166 5.70 4.50 -22.26
CA ARG A 166 6.49 5.08 -23.36
C ARG A 166 6.32 4.25 -24.62
N ALA A 167 5.94 4.90 -25.72
CA ALA A 167 6.03 4.40 -27.09
C ALA A 167 6.89 5.36 -27.91
N CYS A 168 7.43 4.92 -29.06
CA CYS A 168 8.47 5.62 -29.84
C CYS A 168 8.36 7.16 -29.91
N LYS A 169 7.15 7.72 -30.04
CA LYS A 169 6.90 9.17 -30.14
C LYS A 169 5.90 9.72 -29.10
N GLN A 170 5.45 8.90 -28.15
CA GLN A 170 4.40 9.26 -27.20
C GLN A 170 4.81 8.80 -25.80
N SER A 171 4.71 9.70 -24.83
CA SER A 171 4.82 9.37 -23.41
C SER A 171 3.51 9.73 -22.73
N ARG A 172 3.00 8.83 -21.91
CA ARG A 172 1.81 9.06 -21.08
C ARG A 172 2.20 8.86 -19.63
N GLN A 173 1.88 9.84 -18.79
CA GLN A 173 2.05 9.73 -17.35
C GLN A 173 0.69 9.44 -16.73
N TRP A 174 0.67 8.53 -15.77
CA TRP A 174 -0.56 8.22 -15.06
C TRP A 174 -0.88 9.32 -14.04
N GLN A 175 -2.14 9.73 -13.98
CA GLN A 175 -2.60 10.82 -13.09
C GLN A 175 -2.65 10.41 -11.62
N GLN A 176 -2.33 9.15 -11.30
CA GLN A 176 -2.44 8.60 -9.96
C GLN A 176 -1.31 7.64 -9.66
N TRP A 177 -0.88 7.61 -8.41
CA TRP A 177 0.26 6.83 -7.96
C TRP A 177 0.13 6.52 -6.47
N GLY A 178 1.19 6.04 -5.82
CA GLY A 178 1.25 5.76 -4.39
C GLY A 178 1.09 4.29 -4.05
N SER A 179 0.17 3.58 -4.71
CA SER A 179 0.00 2.13 -4.53
C SER A 179 -0.74 1.46 -5.69
N GLY A 180 -0.73 0.13 -5.73
CA GLY A 180 -1.45 -0.69 -6.69
C GLY A 180 -1.55 -2.15 -6.24
N CYS A 181 -2.45 -2.93 -6.85
CA CYS A 181 -2.63 -4.34 -6.52
C CYS A 181 -1.74 -5.23 -7.39
N TYR A 182 -1.00 -6.13 -6.75
CA TYR A 182 -0.14 -7.09 -7.44
C TYR A 182 -0.25 -8.47 -6.82
N GLU A 183 -0.16 -9.49 -7.67
CA GLU A 183 -0.01 -10.86 -7.21
C GLU A 183 1.32 -11.03 -6.46
N PHE A 184 1.32 -11.86 -5.43
CA PHE A 184 2.54 -12.21 -4.70
C PHE A 184 2.66 -13.70 -4.50
N LYS A 185 3.89 -14.16 -4.25
CA LYS A 185 4.18 -15.53 -3.85
C LYS A 185 5.26 -15.57 -2.79
N CYS A 186 5.13 -16.52 -1.88
CA CYS A 186 6.09 -16.77 -0.81
C CYS A 186 6.84 -18.06 -1.12
N HIS A 187 8.15 -17.97 -1.35
CA HIS A 187 8.97 -19.12 -1.73
C HIS A 187 10.35 -19.07 -1.07
N HIS A 188 10.78 -20.19 -0.49
CA HIS A 188 12.08 -20.32 0.21
C HIS A 188 12.37 -19.18 1.21
N GLY A 189 11.34 -18.76 1.95
CA GLY A 189 11.46 -17.70 2.94
C GLY A 189 11.64 -16.30 2.35
N ARG A 190 11.34 -16.09 1.07
CA ARG A 190 11.34 -14.78 0.41
C ARG A 190 9.95 -14.46 -0.15
N LEU A 191 9.65 -13.17 -0.16
CA LEU A 191 8.50 -12.59 -0.83
C LEU A 191 8.88 -12.27 -2.29
N GLY A 192 8.07 -12.73 -3.23
CA GLY A 192 8.15 -12.36 -4.64
C GLY A 192 6.87 -11.67 -5.08
N ILE A 193 6.99 -10.47 -5.65
CA ILE A 193 5.89 -9.72 -6.26
C ILE A 193 5.87 -10.05 -7.76
N ILE A 194 4.69 -10.32 -8.31
CA ILE A 194 4.52 -10.73 -9.70
C ILE A 194 3.95 -9.56 -10.49
N VAL A 195 4.66 -9.13 -11.53
CA VAL A 195 4.24 -8.09 -12.46
C VAL A 195 4.40 -8.63 -13.88
N GLU A 196 3.32 -8.69 -14.66
CA GLU A 196 3.32 -9.24 -16.04
C GLU A 196 4.04 -10.59 -16.15
N ASN A 197 3.64 -11.57 -15.31
CA ASN A 197 4.25 -12.91 -15.20
C ASN A 197 5.73 -12.96 -14.76
N HIS A 198 6.33 -11.82 -14.42
CA HIS A 198 7.71 -11.76 -13.94
C HIS A 198 7.74 -11.64 -12.42
N THR A 199 8.60 -12.42 -11.77
CA THR A 199 8.74 -12.39 -10.31
C THR A 199 9.89 -11.47 -9.90
N TYR A 200 9.57 -10.47 -9.10
CA TYR A 200 10.49 -9.53 -8.48
C TYR A 200 10.66 -9.91 -7.00
N THR A 201 11.86 -10.32 -6.60
CA THR A 201 12.13 -10.81 -5.24
C THR A 201 12.45 -9.64 -4.31
N CYS A 202 11.73 -9.58 -3.18
CA CYS A 202 11.99 -8.66 -2.09
C CYS A 202 13.03 -9.25 -1.12
N TYR A 203 14.06 -8.47 -0.83
CA TYR A 203 15.17 -8.86 0.06
C TYR A 203 15.03 -8.23 1.46
N TYR A 204 14.50 -7.01 1.55
CA TYR A 204 14.25 -6.31 2.80
C TYR A 204 13.05 -5.36 2.67
N THR A 205 12.42 -5.03 3.79
CA THR A 205 11.30 -4.07 3.85
C THR A 205 11.73 -2.69 3.37
N GLY A 206 10.92 -2.04 2.54
CA GLY A 206 11.22 -0.72 1.98
C GLY A 206 12.16 -0.76 0.77
N GLN A 207 12.60 -1.94 0.31
CA GLN A 207 13.39 -2.03 -0.91
C GLN A 207 12.59 -1.51 -2.11
N GLU A 208 13.13 -0.52 -2.82
CA GLU A 208 12.60 -0.10 -4.12
C GLU A 208 13.07 -1.04 -5.23
N ILE A 209 12.13 -1.52 -6.04
CA ILE A 209 12.42 -2.30 -7.25
C ILE A 209 11.91 -1.53 -8.46
N ALA A 210 12.84 -1.18 -9.36
CA ALA A 210 12.49 -0.57 -10.64
C ALA A 210 11.92 -1.63 -11.59
N ILE A 211 10.74 -1.35 -12.14
CA ILE A 211 10.05 -2.19 -13.10
C ILE A 211 10.15 -1.53 -14.47
N ARG A 212 10.58 -2.31 -15.46
CA ARG A 212 10.60 -1.93 -16.88
C ARG A 212 10.07 -3.11 -17.68
N ARG A 213 8.88 -3.00 -18.25
CA ARG A 213 8.20 -4.10 -18.94
C ARG A 213 7.57 -3.61 -20.23
N TYR A 214 7.80 -4.34 -21.30
CA TYR A 214 7.08 -4.12 -22.55
C TYR A 214 5.81 -5.00 -22.54
N SER A 215 4.64 -4.37 -22.66
CA SER A 215 3.33 -5.03 -22.74
C SER A 215 2.40 -4.17 -23.59
N SER A 216 1.50 -4.79 -24.36
CA SER A 216 0.50 -4.09 -25.18
C SER A 216 1.06 -2.95 -26.05
N ASP A 217 2.24 -3.15 -26.63
CA ASP A 217 3.02 -2.18 -27.44
C ASP A 217 3.62 -0.97 -26.69
N TRP A 218 3.48 -0.91 -25.37
CA TRP A 218 4.03 0.15 -24.52
C TRP A 218 5.14 -0.35 -23.61
N LEU A 219 6.15 0.50 -23.38
CA LEU A 219 7.13 0.30 -22.33
C LEU A 219 6.60 0.94 -21.04
N HIS A 220 6.21 0.11 -20.08
CA HIS A 220 5.82 0.50 -18.73
C HIS A 220 7.06 0.68 -17.85
N VAL A 221 7.14 1.82 -17.18
CA VAL A 221 8.25 2.18 -16.29
C VAL A 221 7.68 2.65 -14.96
N GLY A 222 8.10 2.02 -13.87
CA GLY A 222 7.66 2.39 -12.53
C GLY A 222 8.55 1.80 -11.45
N LYS A 223 8.18 2.03 -10.20
CA LYS A 223 8.87 1.46 -9.03
C LYS A 223 7.86 0.98 -8.01
N ILE A 224 8.10 -0.22 -7.48
CA ILE A 224 7.35 -0.78 -6.36
C ILE A 224 8.23 -0.78 -5.11
N VAL A 225 7.61 -0.65 -3.94
CA VAL A 225 8.27 -0.70 -2.63
C VAL A 225 7.91 -2.01 -1.94
N CYS A 226 8.91 -2.82 -1.65
CA CYS A 226 8.73 -4.12 -1.03
C CYS A 226 8.17 -3.99 0.40
N PRO A 227 7.04 -4.66 0.70
CA PRO A 227 6.52 -4.73 2.05
C PRO A 227 7.33 -5.70 2.90
N SER A 228 6.98 -5.81 4.18
CA SER A 228 7.59 -6.82 5.04
C SER A 228 7.20 -8.22 4.57
N CYS A 229 8.18 -9.12 4.50
CA CYS A 229 7.91 -10.51 4.18
C CYS A 229 6.95 -11.14 5.21
N GLN A 230 7.10 -10.80 6.50
CA GLN A 230 6.24 -11.35 7.56
C GLN A 230 4.79 -10.91 7.42
N GLU A 231 4.56 -9.68 6.94
CA GLU A 231 3.23 -9.12 6.75
C GLU A 231 2.45 -9.88 5.67
N LEU A 232 3.08 -10.22 4.54
CA LEU A 232 2.41 -10.93 3.44
C LEU A 232 2.51 -12.46 3.51
N CYS A 233 3.60 -13.00 4.02
CA CYS A 233 3.85 -14.45 4.06
C CYS A 233 3.64 -15.09 5.43
N GLY A 234 3.45 -14.30 6.50
CA GLY A 234 3.47 -14.75 7.89
C GLY A 234 2.11 -15.06 8.50
N GLY A 235 1.22 -15.76 7.78
CA GLY A 235 -0.15 -16.01 8.22
C GLY A 235 -0.79 -17.33 7.80
N SER A 236 -0.18 -18.47 8.13
CA SER A 236 -0.97 -19.68 8.48
C SER A 236 -0.58 -20.09 9.88
N ARG A 237 -1.25 -19.53 10.89
CA ARG A 237 -1.39 -20.18 12.20
C ARG A 237 -2.34 -21.37 12.03
N ILE A 238 -1.89 -22.40 11.33
CA ILE A 238 -2.55 -23.71 11.39
C ILE A 238 -1.78 -24.54 12.42
N THR A 239 -2.56 -25.03 13.37
CA THR A 239 -2.21 -25.86 14.49
C THR A 239 -1.41 -27.10 14.08
N ASN A 240 -0.45 -27.46 14.95
CA ASN A 240 0.27 -28.73 15.02
C ASN A 240 1.16 -29.15 13.83
N ASN A 241 2.46 -29.24 14.14
CA ASN A 241 3.49 -30.02 13.45
C ASN A 241 3.86 -29.66 12.01
N ARG A 242 4.63 -28.56 11.86
CA ARG A 242 5.99 -28.50 11.25
C ARG A 242 6.31 -27.04 10.93
N ARG A 243 7.45 -26.54 11.44
CA ARG A 243 7.96 -25.19 11.21
C ARG A 243 8.26 -24.96 9.72
N ALA A 244 7.30 -24.42 8.96
CA ALA A 244 7.63 -23.68 7.76
C ALA A 244 7.96 -22.24 8.18
N LEU A 245 9.20 -22.02 8.63
CA LEU A 245 9.73 -20.69 8.94
C LEU A 245 9.92 -19.92 7.63
N PHE A 246 8.85 -19.32 7.13
CA PHE A 246 8.92 -18.32 6.06
C PHE A 246 9.48 -17.01 6.63
N CYS A 247 10.23 -16.25 5.81
CA CYS A 247 10.83 -14.97 6.17
C CYS A 247 11.94 -15.03 7.22
N ARG A 248 13.04 -15.75 6.93
CA ARG A 248 14.27 -15.64 7.72
C ARG A 248 14.94 -14.29 7.43
N THR A 249 15.01 -13.43 8.44
CA THR A 249 16.04 -12.39 8.51
C THR A 249 17.40 -13.08 8.62
N LEU A 250 18.37 -12.69 7.80
CA LEU A 250 19.77 -13.10 7.98
C LEU A 250 20.30 -12.42 9.24
N ILE A 251 19.99 -12.97 10.42
CA ILE A 251 20.60 -12.55 11.68
C ILE A 251 21.94 -13.29 11.80
N GLY A 252 23.04 -12.52 11.69
CA GLY A 252 24.35 -12.78 12.29
C GLY A 252 25.01 -14.13 12.01
N TRP A 253 25.88 -14.18 11.00
CA TRP A 253 27.06 -15.02 11.10
C TRP A 253 28.08 -14.25 11.94
N THR A 254 28.44 -14.79 13.10
CA THR A 254 29.55 -14.32 13.91
C THR A 254 30.81 -14.27 13.05
N ALA A 255 31.50 -13.13 13.11
CA ALA A 255 32.80 -12.95 12.49
C ALA A 255 33.80 -13.95 13.08
N ASP A 256 34.25 -14.90 12.27
CA ASP A 256 35.65 -15.31 12.23
C ASP A 256 35.93 -16.11 10.96
N GLU A 257 37.16 -15.97 10.49
CA GLU A 257 37.80 -16.54 9.29
C GLU A 257 37.60 -15.82 7.95
N ASN A 258 38.50 -14.85 7.73
CA ASN A 258 39.18 -14.52 6.47
C ASN A 258 38.64 -15.17 5.18
N VAL A 259 37.63 -14.55 4.58
CA VAL A 259 37.34 -14.70 3.15
C VAL A 259 37.21 -13.30 2.54
N PRO A 260 38.02 -12.95 1.52
CA PRO A 260 37.93 -11.63 0.92
C PRO A 260 36.54 -11.46 0.29
N ILE A 261 35.86 -10.38 0.68
CA ILE A 261 34.63 -9.91 0.05
C ILE A 261 34.96 -9.59 -1.40
N ARG A 262 34.78 -10.56 -2.30
CA ARG A 262 34.60 -10.26 -3.71
C ARG A 262 33.23 -9.62 -3.81
N THR A 263 33.20 -8.29 -3.87
CA THR A 263 32.07 -7.58 -4.45
C THR A 263 31.81 -8.22 -5.80
N PRO A 264 30.64 -8.84 -6.05
CA PRO A 264 30.27 -9.10 -7.42
C PRO A 264 30.01 -7.72 -8.01
N LYS A 265 30.97 -7.23 -8.81
CA LYS A 265 30.68 -6.26 -9.85
C LYS A 265 29.66 -6.93 -10.78
N TYR A 266 28.39 -6.89 -10.40
CA TYR A 266 27.33 -7.03 -11.38
C TYR A 266 27.46 -5.78 -12.24
N LEU A 267 28.07 -5.97 -13.41
CA LEU A 267 27.82 -5.11 -14.55
C LEU A 267 26.30 -4.98 -14.63
N ILE A 268 25.81 -3.77 -14.39
CA ILE A 268 24.50 -3.36 -14.88
C ILE A 268 24.68 -3.46 -16.40
N GLU A 269 24.33 -4.61 -16.98
CA GLU A 269 23.97 -4.63 -18.38
C GLU A 269 22.74 -3.71 -18.45
N GLU A 270 22.98 -2.48 -18.88
CA GLU A 270 21.97 -1.71 -19.59
C GLU A 270 21.55 -2.58 -20.77
N THR A 271 20.63 -3.51 -20.53
CA THR A 271 19.80 -4.06 -21.58
C THR A 271 19.06 -2.85 -22.14
N ARG A 272 19.62 -2.29 -23.22
CA ARG A 272 18.89 -1.44 -24.13
C ARG A 272 17.73 -2.29 -24.62
N PHE A 273 16.59 -2.20 -23.94
CA PHE A 273 15.33 -2.56 -24.53
C PHE A 273 15.09 -1.52 -25.63
N ASN A 274 15.61 -1.81 -26.82
CA ASN A 274 15.07 -1.21 -28.03
C ASN A 274 13.58 -1.55 -27.99
N ILE A 275 12.73 -0.51 -27.95
CA ILE A 275 11.32 -0.66 -28.28
C ILE A 275 11.33 -1.38 -29.63
N PRO A 276 10.89 -2.64 -29.72
CA PRO A 276 10.90 -3.34 -30.98
C PRO A 276 10.05 -2.47 -31.93
N TYR A 277 10.57 -2.14 -33.10
CA TYR A 277 9.87 -1.39 -34.16
C TYR A 277 9.90 0.16 -34.16
N CYS A 278 10.84 0.85 -33.49
CA CYS A 278 11.11 2.25 -33.87
C CYS A 278 12.07 2.33 -35.08
N VAL A 279 11.64 1.87 -36.26
CA VAL A 279 12.35 2.17 -37.52
C VAL A 279 11.99 3.60 -37.90
N THR A 280 12.95 4.52 -37.81
CA THR A 280 12.85 5.82 -38.47
C THR A 280 12.84 5.58 -39.97
N ILE A 281 11.66 5.64 -40.60
CA ILE A 281 11.56 5.85 -42.04
C ILE A 281 11.88 7.33 -42.25
N SER A 282 13.14 7.62 -42.55
CA SER A 282 13.59 8.88 -43.16
C SER A 282 13.48 8.77 -44.68
#